data_AF-A0A935V4N1-F1
#
_entry.id   AF-A0A935V4N1-F1
#
_cell.length_a   1.000
_cell.length_b   1.000
_cell.length_c   1.000
_cell.angle_alpha   90.00
_cell.angle_beta   90.00
_cell.angle_gamma   90.00
#
_symmetry.space_group_name_H-M   'P 1'
#
loop_
_entity.id
_entity.type
_entity.pdbx_description
1 polymer ?
#
loop_
_entity_poly.entity_id
_entity_poly.type
_entity_poly.pdbx_seq_one_letter_code
_entity_poly.pdbx_strand_id
1 'polypeptide(L)' 'MDNQLPVALARYLGARGWDSVHVRDVGLDEASDQVVWEYAKARSLTIVTKDEDFQALANR' A
#
# COMPACT_ATOMS: atom_id res chain seq x y z
N MET A 1 -10.79 15.73 -1.42
CA MET A 1 -10.59 14.80 -2.55
C MET A 1 -9.76 13.66 -2.01
N ASP A 2 -10.27 12.44 -2.06
CA ASP A 2 -9.48 11.27 -1.63
C ASP A 2 -8.34 11.04 -2.61
N ASN A 3 -7.10 11.11 -2.11
CA ASN A 3 -5.88 10.97 -2.89
C ASN A 3 -5.46 9.50 -3.05
N GLN A 4 -6.42 8.59 -3.19
CA GLN A 4 -6.14 7.17 -3.34
C GLN A 4 -5.28 6.92 -4.59
N LEU A 5 -4.22 6.14 -4.42
CA LEU A 5 -3.45 5.65 -5.55
C LEU A 5 -4.32 4.67 -6.34
N PRO A 6 -4.34 4.75 -7.68
CA PRO A 6 -5.18 3.88 -8.48
C PRO A 6 -4.66 2.44 -8.48
N VAL A 7 -5.55 1.44 -8.50
CA VAL A 7 -5.21 0.01 -8.70
C VAL A 7 -4.32 -0.17 -9.94
N ALA A 8 -4.55 0.62 -10.98
CA ALA A 8 -3.75 0.62 -12.21
C ALA A 8 -2.24 0.86 -11.96
N LEU A 9 -1.85 1.55 -10.89
CA LEU A 9 -0.45 1.75 -10.54
C LEU A 9 0.24 0.43 -10.14
N ALA A 10 -0.41 -0.39 -9.30
CA ALA A 10 0.10 -1.72 -8.97
C ALA A 10 0.21 -2.60 -10.23
N ARG A 11 -0.77 -2.52 -11.14
CA ARG A 11 -0.70 -3.26 -12.41
C ARG A 11 0.43 -2.76 -13.32
N TYR A 12 0.65 -1.45 -13.37
CA TYR A 12 1.73 -0.83 -14.13
C TYR A 12 3.13 -1.26 -13.64
N LEU A 13 3.32 -1.36 -12.32
CA LEU A 13 4.54 -1.86 -11.69
C LEU A 13 4.72 -3.36 -11.95
N GLY A 14 3.66 -4.15 -11.79
CA GLY A 14 3.63 -5.57 -12.12
C GLY A 14 4.04 -5.86 -13.58
N ALA A 15 3.50 -5.09 -14.52
CA ALA A 15 3.86 -5.18 -15.94
C ALA A 15 5.34 -4.86 -16.25
N ARG A 16 6.07 -4.28 -15.29
CA ARG A 16 7.51 -3.98 -15.38
C ARG A 16 8.39 -4.97 -14.60
N GLY A 17 7.81 -6.05 -14.09
CA GLY A 17 8.53 -7.11 -13.39
C GLY A 17 8.66 -6.91 -11.88
N TRP A 18 7.97 -5.92 -11.30
CA TRP A 18 7.92 -5.75 -9.85
C TRP A 18 6.83 -6.63 -9.24
N ASP A 19 7.11 -7.24 -8.09
CA ASP A 19 6.05 -7.82 -7.28
C ASP A 19 5.32 -6.69 -6.54
N SER A 20 4.09 -6.41 -6.96
CA SER A 20 3.31 -5.28 -6.46
C SER A 20 1.83 -5.60 -6.44
N VAL A 21 1.17 -5.18 -5.35
CA VAL A 21 -0.23 -5.46 -5.07
C VAL A 21 -0.90 -4.21 -4.51
N HIS A 22 -2.15 -3.96 -4.90
CA HIS A 22 -2.94 -2.87 -4.32
C HIS A 22 -3.68 -3.39 -3.07
N VAL A 23 -3.92 -2.54 -2.07
CA VAL A 23 -4.63 -2.93 -0.83
C VAL A 23 -6.01 -3.57 -1.10
N ARG A 24 -6.73 -3.10 -2.13
CA ARG A 24 -7.97 -3.72 -2.64
C ARG A 24 -7.80 -5.17 -3.09
N ASP A 25 -6.68 -5.50 -3.72
CA ASP A 25 -6.44 -6.84 -4.25
C ASP A 25 -6.24 -7.88 -3.11
N VAL A 26 -5.93 -7.40 -1.91
CA VAL A 26 -5.68 -8.22 -0.71
C VAL A 26 -6.76 -8.02 0.36
N GLY A 27 -7.87 -7.35 0.01
CA GLY A 27 -9.01 -7.13 0.91
C GLY A 27 -8.72 -6.16 2.07
N LEU A 28 -7.82 -5.21 1.88
CA LEU A 28 -7.40 -4.22 2.88
C LEU A 28 -7.82 -2.79 2.52
N ASP A 29 -8.79 -2.61 1.64
CA ASP A 29 -9.23 -1.29 1.16
C ASP A 29 -10.05 -0.48 2.16
N GLU A 30 -10.66 -1.16 3.13
CA GLU A 30 -11.32 -0.55 4.29
C GLU A 30 -10.50 -0.74 5.59
N ALA A 31 -9.30 -1.33 5.48
CA ALA A 31 -8.45 -1.57 6.63
C ALA A 31 -7.76 -0.27 7.09
N SER A 32 -7.44 -0.20 8.38
CA SER A 32 -6.67 0.93 8.91
C SER A 32 -5.20 0.89 8.46
N ASP A 33 -4.54 2.04 8.48
CA ASP A 33 -3.12 2.17 8.12
C ASP A 33 -2.23 1.23 8.92
N GLN A 34 -2.54 1.01 10.20
CA GLN A 34 -1.82 0.06 11.05
C GLN A 34 -1.92 -1.37 10.54
N VAL A 35 -3.08 -1.80 10.04
CA VAL A 35 -3.27 -3.15 9.48
C VAL A 35 -2.52 -3.29 8.15
N VAL A 36 -2.57 -2.26 7.29
CA VAL A 36 -1.80 -2.21 6.04
C VAL A 36 -0.29 -2.27 6.32
N TRP A 37 0.17 -1.55 7.35
CA TRP A 37 1.55 -1.54 7.81
C TRP A 37 2.03 -2.92 8.25
N GLU A 38 1.29 -3.58 9.14
CA GLU A 38 1.65 -4.93 9.60
C GLU A 38 1.60 -5.95 8.46
N TYR A 39 0.64 -5.82 7.54
CA TYR A 39 0.57 -6.66 6.34
C TYR A 39 1.84 -6.56 5.50
N ALA A 40 2.30 -5.33 5.23
CA ALA A 40 3.50 -5.07 4.46
C ALA A 40 4.75 -5.56 5.18
N LYS A 41 4.89 -5.26 6.47
CA LYS A 41 6.03 -5.66 7.30
C LYS A 41 6.18 -7.18 7.37
N ALA A 42 5.08 -7.90 7.60
CA ALA A 42 5.08 -9.37 7.67
C ALA A 42 5.49 -10.05 6.35
N ARG A 43 5.39 -9.35 5.22
CA ARG A 43 5.70 -9.84 3.86
C ARG A 43 6.95 -9.19 3.27
N SER A 44 7.66 -8.36 4.04
CA SER A 44 8.82 -7.59 3.57
C SER A 44 8.51 -6.73 2.32
N LEU A 45 7.33 -6.11 2.30
CA LEU A 45 6.89 -5.21 1.22
C LEU A 45 7.21 -3.75 1.54
N THR A 46 7.37 -2.95 0.49
CA THR A 46 7.44 -1.48 0.58
C THR A 46 6.07 -0.87 0.34
N ILE A 47 5.63 0.01 1.24
CA ILE A 47 4.39 0.76 1.06
C ILE A 47 4.67 1.99 0.19
N VAL A 48 3.88 2.15 -0.87
CA VAL A 48 3.83 3.37 -1.69
C VAL A 48 2.48 4.02 -1.45
N THR A 49 2.48 5.23 -0.89
CA THR A 49 1.26 5.95 -0.55
C THR A 49 1.43 7.47 -0.74
N LYS A 50 0.31 8.16 -0.95
CA LYS A 50 0.21 9.63 -0.89
C LYS A 50 -0.38 10.12 0.43
N ASP A 51 -0.78 9.19 1.29
CA ASP A 51 -1.35 9.48 2.58
C ASP A 51 -0.24 9.85 3.58
N GLU A 52 -0.38 11.02 4.21
CA GLU A 52 0.62 11.54 5.13
C GLU A 52 0.56 10.85 6.50
N ASP A 53 -0.56 10.21 6.85
CA ASP A 53 -0.72 9.53 8.15
C ASP A 53 0.24 8.34 8.30
N PHE A 54 0.67 7.73 7.18
CA PHE A 54 1.70 6.70 7.17
C PHE A 54 3.09 7.21 7.62
N GLN A 55 3.35 8.51 7.59
CA GLN A 55 4.60 9.07 8.10
C GLN A 55 4.74 8.87 9.61
N ALA A 56 3.63 8.91 10.35
CA ALA A 56 3.63 8.65 11.78
C ALA A 56 4.00 7.19 12.11
N LEU A 57 3.66 6.25 11.22
CA LEU A 57 4.01 4.84 11.35
C LEU A 57 5.48 4.58 10.98
N ALA A 58 6.02 5.31 10.00
CA ALA A 58 7.41 5.17 9.59
C ALA A 58 8.43 5.72 10.59
N ASN A 59 8.01 6.66 11.45
CA ASN A 59 8.86 7.27 12.48
C ASN A 59 8.73 6.61 13.86
N ARG A 60 8.04 5.46 13.96
CA ARG A 60 7.93 4.64 15.17
C ARG A 60 8.97 3.53 15.18
#